data_AF-A0A810L7M0-F1
#
_entry.id   AF-A0A810L7M0-F1
#
_cell.length_a   1.000
_cell.length_b   1.000
_cell.length_c   1.000
_cell.angle_alpha   90.00
_cell.angle_beta   90.00
_cell.angle_gamma   90.00
#
_symmetry.space_group_name_H-M   'P 1'
#
loop_
_entity.id
_entity.type
_entity.pdbx_description
1 polymer ?
#
loop_
_entity_poly.entity_id
_entity_poly.type
_entity_poly.pdbx_seq_one_letter_code
_entity_poly.pdbx_strand_id
1 'polypeptide(L)'
;MSELWQDGAAGVLRLPSGRLVRGRGLSRPLPDGPEPAFGVYLLGHRPPQTRWAARWVRWRDFWLPADPDDAAAALREAWRRAATERVELACLGGKGRTGTALACLAVLDGVPAADAVDYVRTHYSPHAVETPWQRRYVRAFRA
;
A
#
# COMPACT_ATOMS: atom_id res chain seq x y z
N MET A 1 1.37 -10.78 -21.12
CA MET A 1 0.47 -9.84 -20.40
C MET A 1 0.41 -10.31 -18.97
N SER A 2 0.75 -9.46 -18.00
CA SER A 2 0.66 -9.85 -16.59
C SER A 2 -0.81 -9.77 -16.18
N GLU A 3 -1.42 -10.89 -15.77
CA GLU A 3 -2.76 -10.85 -15.19
C GLU A 3 -2.74 -9.96 -13.94
N LEU A 4 -3.71 -9.05 -13.82
CA LEU A 4 -3.89 -8.25 -12.62
C LEU A 4 -4.25 -9.13 -11.42
N TRP A 5 -4.30 -8.55 -10.23
CA TRP A 5 -4.87 -9.27 -9.10
C TRP A 5 -6.32 -9.66 -9.40
N GLN A 6 -6.79 -10.75 -8.80
CA GLN A 6 -8.21 -11.08 -8.81
C GLN A 6 -8.94 -10.23 -7.78
N ASP A 7 -10.12 -9.73 -8.13
CA ASP A 7 -10.99 -9.04 -7.17
C ASP A 7 -11.44 -10.03 -6.08
N GLY A 8 -11.54 -9.55 -4.83
CA GLY A 8 -11.86 -10.37 -3.66
C GLY A 8 -10.73 -11.30 -3.17
N ALA A 9 -9.58 -11.37 -3.85
CA ALA A 9 -8.45 -12.15 -3.36
C ALA A 9 -7.90 -11.56 -2.04
N ALA A 10 -7.28 -12.41 -1.21
CA ALA A 10 -6.83 -12.02 0.13
C ALA A 10 -5.92 -10.77 0.11
N GLY A 11 -6.32 -9.76 0.90
CA GLY A 11 -5.60 -8.50 1.04
C GLY A 11 -5.64 -7.59 -0.19
N VAL A 12 -6.44 -7.90 -1.21
CA VAL A 12 -6.63 -7.04 -2.38
C VAL A 12 -7.65 -5.95 -2.06
N LEU A 13 -7.24 -4.71 -2.30
CA LEU A 13 -8.08 -3.53 -2.27
C LEU A 13 -8.40 -3.13 -3.71
N ARG A 14 -9.69 -2.99 -4.02
CA ARG A 14 -10.16 -2.32 -5.24
C ARG A 14 -10.24 -0.83 -4.99
N LEU A 15 -9.56 -0.04 -5.83
CA LEU A 15 -9.62 1.42 -5.84
C LEU A 15 -10.79 1.92 -6.73
N PRO A 16 -11.25 3.18 -6.59
CA PRO A 16 -12.38 3.71 -7.37
C PRO A 16 -12.28 3.53 -8.88
N SER A 17 -11.07 3.64 -9.46
CA SER A 17 -10.81 3.48 -10.89
C SER A 17 -10.90 2.02 -11.36
N GLY A 18 -11.12 1.06 -10.45
CA GLY A 18 -11.04 -0.37 -10.72
C GLY A 18 -9.64 -0.96 -10.63
N ARG A 19 -8.61 -0.16 -10.30
CA ARG A 19 -7.27 -0.70 -10.02
C ARG A 19 -7.31 -1.63 -8.81
N LEU A 20 -6.54 -2.71 -8.87
CA LEU A 20 -6.43 -3.69 -7.79
C LEU A 20 -5.01 -3.66 -7.24
N VAL A 21 -4.89 -3.45 -5.93
CA VAL A 21 -3.60 -3.43 -5.21
C VAL A 21 -3.66 -4.34 -4.00
N ARG A 22 -2.57 -5.06 -3.70
CA ARG A 22 -2.54 -5.97 -2.55
C ARG A 22 -1.80 -5.35 -1.37
N GLY A 23 -2.46 -5.26 -0.22
CA GLY A 23 -1.81 -4.99 1.06
C GLY A 23 -1.36 -6.28 1.74
N ARG A 24 -0.11 -6.36 2.20
CA ARG A 24 0.43 -7.56 2.85
C ARG A 24 1.21 -7.27 4.14
N GLY A 25 1.19 -8.23 5.07
CA GLY A 25 2.11 -8.29 6.20
C GLY A 25 3.25 -9.26 5.91
N LEU A 26 4.50 -8.77 5.93
CA LEU A 26 5.69 -9.57 5.64
C LEU A 26 6.02 -10.60 6.73
N SER A 27 5.44 -10.49 7.92
CA SER A 27 5.57 -11.52 8.96
C SER A 27 4.80 -12.81 8.65
N ARG A 28 3.96 -12.78 7.60
CA ARG A 28 3.18 -13.92 7.13
C ARG A 28 3.78 -14.47 5.84
N PRO A 29 3.64 -15.79 5.57
CA PRO A 29 4.03 -16.35 4.28
C PRO A 29 3.32 -15.64 3.13
N LEU A 30 3.88 -15.75 1.93
CA LEU A 30 3.20 -15.32 0.72
C LEU A 30 1.87 -16.10 0.61
N PRO A 31 0.74 -15.41 0.36
CA PRO A 31 -0.51 -16.09 0.05
C PRO A 31 -0.36 -16.93 -1.21
N ASP A 32 -1.12 -18.02 -1.29
CA ASP A 32 -1.22 -18.82 -2.50
C ASP A 32 -1.65 -17.97 -3.72
N GLY A 33 -1.23 -18.41 -4.90
CA GLY A 33 -1.53 -17.75 -6.17
C GLY A 33 -0.34 -16.97 -6.75
N PRO A 34 -0.60 -16.01 -7.66
CA PRO A 34 0.47 -15.39 -8.42
C PRO A 34 1.32 -14.45 -7.56
N GLU A 35 2.62 -14.41 -7.86
CA GLU A 35 3.56 -13.48 -7.24
C GLU A 35 3.32 -12.03 -7.71
N PRO A 36 3.61 -11.01 -6.88
CA PRO A 36 3.59 -9.62 -7.31
C PRO A 36 4.61 -9.39 -8.45
N ALA A 37 4.26 -8.48 -9.36
CA ALA A 37 5.20 -7.96 -10.36
C ALA A 37 5.98 -6.76 -9.82
N PHE A 38 5.40 -6.04 -8.86
CA PHE A 38 6.03 -4.91 -8.17
C PHE A 38 5.62 -4.85 -6.70
N GLY A 39 6.58 -4.55 -5.82
CA GLY A 39 6.32 -4.34 -4.39
C GLY A 39 6.85 -3.01 -3.87
N VAL A 40 6.07 -2.34 -3.01
CA VAL A 40 6.55 -1.23 -2.18
C VAL A 40 6.67 -1.69 -0.73
N TYR A 41 7.89 -1.66 -0.19
CA TYR A 41 8.20 -2.14 1.14
C TYR A 41 8.45 -1.00 2.13
N LEU A 42 7.57 -0.92 3.12
CA LEU A 42 7.47 0.16 4.10
C LEU A 42 8.11 -0.29 5.41
N LEU A 43 9.44 -0.37 5.44
CA LEU A 43 10.21 -0.97 6.53
C LEU A 43 11.24 0.00 7.11
N GLY A 44 11.54 -0.14 8.40
CA GLY A 44 12.54 0.69 9.07
C GLY A 44 13.99 0.37 8.64
N HIS A 45 14.21 -0.83 8.11
CA HIS A 45 15.48 -1.31 7.56
C HIS A 45 15.25 -1.83 6.14
N ARG A 46 16.34 -1.87 5.34
CA ARG A 46 16.29 -2.38 3.97
C ARG A 46 15.90 -3.86 3.96
N PRO A 47 14.86 -4.27 3.20
CA PRO A 47 14.49 -5.67 3.07
C PRO A 47 15.54 -6.46 2.27
N PRO A 48 15.56 -7.80 2.40
CA PRO A 48 16.24 -8.67 1.45
C PRO A 48 15.76 -8.44 0.01
N GLN A 49 16.58 -8.81 -0.97
CA GLN A 49 16.18 -8.76 -2.37
C GLN A 49 15.03 -9.72 -2.66
N THR A 50 14.09 -9.28 -3.49
CA THR A 50 12.96 -10.07 -3.98
C THR A 50 13.20 -10.55 -5.41
N ARG A 51 12.41 -11.55 -5.82
CA ARG A 51 12.44 -12.12 -7.18
C ARG A 51 11.85 -11.15 -8.21
N TRP A 52 11.00 -10.23 -7.75
CA TRP A 52 10.33 -9.19 -8.53
C TRP A 52 10.92 -7.80 -8.21
N ALA A 53 10.58 -6.82 -9.04
CA ALA A 53 10.97 -5.43 -8.82
C ALA A 53 10.38 -4.89 -7.52
N ALA A 54 11.20 -4.27 -6.68
CA ALA A 54 10.72 -3.70 -5.43
C ALA A 54 11.35 -2.34 -5.14
N ARG A 55 10.55 -1.45 -4.56
CA ARG A 55 10.99 -0.16 -4.02
C ARG A 55 10.87 -0.18 -2.50
N TRP A 56 11.95 0.15 -1.81
CA TRP A 56 11.96 0.28 -0.37
C TRP A 56 11.79 1.74 0.02
N VAL A 57 10.86 2.00 0.93
CA VAL A 57 10.66 3.30 1.59
C VAL A 57 11.01 3.12 3.06
N ARG A 58 11.92 3.96 3.57
CA ARG A 58 12.31 3.92 4.98
C ARG A 58 11.17 4.41 5.86
N TRP A 59 10.48 3.48 6.50
CA TRP A 59 9.29 3.76 7.30
C TRP A 59 9.32 2.96 8.61
N ARG A 60 9.72 3.64 9.69
CA ARG A 60 9.82 3.04 11.04
C ARG A 60 8.44 2.62 11.54
N ASP A 61 8.41 1.57 12.35
CA ASP A 61 7.15 1.03 12.83
C ASP A 61 6.38 2.04 13.69
N PHE A 62 5.06 2.05 13.54
CA PHE A 62 4.16 3.07 14.10
C PHE A 62 4.47 4.53 13.74
N TRP A 63 5.51 4.86 12.96
CA TRP A 63 5.87 6.24 12.61
C TRP A 63 5.37 6.65 11.21
N LEU A 64 5.86 7.79 10.73
CA LEU A 64 5.73 8.31 9.37
C LEU A 64 6.97 7.93 8.53
N PRO A 65 6.91 8.05 7.19
CA PRO A 65 8.10 7.83 6.37
C PRO A 65 9.20 8.81 6.77
N ALA A 66 10.45 8.36 6.72
CA ALA A 66 11.61 9.20 7.03
C ALA A 66 11.79 10.33 6.02
N ASP A 67 11.38 10.07 4.78
CA ASP A 67 11.34 11.02 3.67
C ASP A 67 9.93 11.00 3.04
N PRO A 68 9.12 12.05 3.26
CA PRO A 68 7.78 12.13 2.68
C PRO A 68 7.75 12.20 1.15
N ASP A 69 8.77 12.79 0.52
CA ASP A 69 8.81 12.96 -0.94
C ASP A 69 9.18 11.65 -1.62
N ASP A 70 10.14 10.90 -1.07
CA ASP A 70 10.43 9.53 -1.54
C ASP A 70 9.20 8.63 -1.38
N ALA A 71 8.51 8.71 -0.25
CA ALA A 71 7.28 7.96 -0.03
C ALA A 71 6.20 8.33 -1.05
N ALA A 72 5.95 9.62 -1.29
CA ALA A 72 4.99 10.07 -2.29
C ALA A 72 5.36 9.59 -3.71
N ALA A 73 6.63 9.65 -4.08
CA ALA A 73 7.12 9.16 -5.37
C ALA A 73 6.91 7.64 -5.51
N ALA A 74 7.19 6.85 -4.46
CA ALA A 74 6.97 5.41 -4.46
C ALA A 74 5.48 5.04 -4.60
N LEU A 75 4.60 5.79 -3.93
CA LEU A 75 3.16 5.57 -3.99
C LEU A 75 2.57 5.96 -5.35
N ARG A 76 3.03 7.06 -5.96
CA ARG A 76 2.64 7.42 -7.34
C ARG A 76 3.10 6.36 -8.34
N GLU A 77 4.31 5.82 -8.17
CA GLU A 77 4.80 4.71 -9.00
C GLU A 77 3.93 3.47 -8.86
N ALA A 78 3.62 3.05 -7.62
CA ALA A 78 2.72 1.94 -7.35
C ALA A 78 1.34 2.14 -7.99
N TRP A 79 0.75 3.33 -7.85
CA TRP A 79 -0.54 3.67 -8.45
C TRP A 79 -0.53 3.55 -9.98
N ARG A 80 0.51 4.07 -10.66
CA ARG A 80 0.63 3.96 -12.12
C ARG A 80 0.76 2.51 -12.56
N ARG A 81 1.64 1.72 -11.91
CA ARG A 81 1.88 0.31 -12.28
C ARG A 81 0.66 -0.56 -12.01
N ALA A 82 -0.15 -0.25 -11.00
CA ALA A 82 -1.37 -1.00 -10.67
C ALA A 82 -2.43 -1.01 -11.79
N ALA A 83 -2.29 -0.16 -12.81
CA ALA A 83 -3.12 -0.23 -14.02
C ALA A 83 -2.88 -1.50 -14.86
N THR A 84 -1.67 -2.06 -14.81
CA THR A 84 -1.26 -3.16 -15.70
C THR A 84 -0.49 -4.28 -15.00
N GLU A 85 -0.22 -4.14 -13.70
CA GLU A 85 0.64 -5.03 -12.94
C GLU A 85 0.05 -5.39 -11.57
N ARG A 86 0.44 -6.57 -11.08
CA ARG A 86 0.21 -7.02 -9.71
C ARG A 86 1.11 -6.24 -8.75
N VAL A 87 0.60 -5.12 -8.26
CA VAL A 87 1.28 -4.26 -7.29
C VAL A 87 0.92 -4.67 -5.86
N GLU A 88 1.93 -4.81 -5.01
CA GLU A 88 1.74 -4.96 -3.56
C GLU A 88 2.37 -3.83 -2.75
N LEU A 89 1.81 -3.58 -1.57
CA LEU A 89 2.36 -2.70 -0.55
C LEU A 89 2.44 -3.48 0.76
N ALA A 90 3.61 -3.50 1.38
CA ALA A 90 3.80 -4.31 2.57
C ALA A 90 4.67 -3.66 3.64
N CYS A 91 4.24 -3.81 4.88
CA CYS A 91 5.03 -3.63 6.08
C CYS A 91 5.05 -4.95 6.86
N LEU A 92 5.63 -4.98 8.07
CA LEU A 92 5.70 -6.22 8.83
C LEU A 92 4.30 -6.79 9.17
N GLY A 93 3.38 -5.96 9.67
CA GLY A 93 2.05 -6.39 10.13
C GLY A 93 0.92 -6.28 9.11
N GLY A 94 1.12 -5.56 8.00
CA GLY A 94 0.08 -5.38 6.97
C GLY A 94 -1.08 -4.47 7.36
N LYS A 95 -0.99 -3.67 8.44
CA LYS A 95 -2.12 -2.87 8.95
C LYS A 95 -1.83 -1.37 9.01
N GLY A 96 -0.90 -0.90 9.84
CA GLY A 96 -0.63 0.53 10.01
C GLY A 96 0.01 1.17 8.80
N ARG A 97 1.30 0.89 8.58
CA ARG A 97 2.06 1.46 7.44
C ARG A 97 1.46 1.04 6.10
N THR A 98 1.13 -0.24 5.93
CA THR A 98 0.42 -0.73 4.74
C THR A 98 -0.91 -0.02 4.54
N GLY A 99 -1.76 0.06 5.55
CA GLY A 99 -3.05 0.77 5.46
C GLY A 99 -2.89 2.26 5.19
N THR A 100 -1.84 2.89 5.73
CA THR A 100 -1.53 4.31 5.47
C THR A 100 -1.18 4.51 4.00
N ALA A 101 -0.33 3.65 3.45
CA ALA A 101 0.03 3.68 2.04
C ALA A 101 -1.17 3.39 1.12
N LEU A 102 -2.00 2.39 1.44
CA LEU A 102 -3.23 2.10 0.71
C LEU A 102 -4.20 3.30 0.73
N ALA A 103 -4.30 4.00 1.86
CA ALA A 103 -5.16 5.18 1.95
C ALA A 103 -4.63 6.34 1.09
N CYS A 104 -3.30 6.51 1.01
CA CYS A 104 -2.69 7.46 0.09
C CYS A 104 -2.93 7.07 -1.38
N LEU A 105 -2.93 5.77 -1.72
CA LEU A 105 -3.32 5.31 -3.06
C LEU A 105 -4.79 5.61 -3.37
N ALA A 106 -5.68 5.45 -2.39
CA ALA A 106 -7.08 5.84 -2.55
C ALA A 106 -7.21 7.36 -2.82
N VAL A 107 -6.41 8.20 -2.16
CA VAL A 107 -6.35 9.65 -2.46
C VAL A 107 -5.88 9.91 -3.89
N LEU A 108 -4.81 9.25 -4.33
CA LEU A 108 -4.35 9.36 -5.72
C LEU A 108 -5.40 8.91 -6.74
N ASP A 109 -6.24 7.95 -6.35
CA ASP A 109 -7.30 7.41 -7.18
C ASP A 109 -8.65 8.14 -7.04
N GLY A 110 -8.64 9.32 -6.40
CA GLY A 110 -9.77 10.25 -6.38
C GLY A 110 -10.65 10.22 -5.12
N VAL A 111 -10.33 9.40 -4.11
CA VAL A 111 -11.03 9.46 -2.82
C VAL A 111 -10.61 10.73 -2.07
N PRO A 112 -11.54 11.55 -1.53
CA PRO A 112 -11.17 12.70 -0.71
C PRO A 112 -10.29 12.26 0.47
N ALA A 113 -9.24 13.04 0.77
CA ALA A 113 -8.27 12.69 1.83
C ALA A 113 -8.89 12.57 3.23
N ALA A 114 -10.05 13.23 3.46
CA ALA A 114 -10.84 13.08 4.68
C ALA A 114 -11.45 11.67 4.83
N ASP A 115 -11.81 11.03 3.71
CA ASP A 115 -12.56 9.77 3.66
C ASP A 115 -11.66 8.56 3.37
N ALA A 116 -10.43 8.79 2.89
CA ALA A 116 -9.53 7.73 2.45
C ALA A 116 -9.19 6.69 3.52
N VAL A 117 -9.12 7.09 4.80
CA VAL A 117 -8.90 6.14 5.91
C VAL A 117 -10.11 5.24 6.10
N ASP A 118 -11.31 5.81 6.04
CA ASP A 118 -12.55 5.05 6.22
C ASP A 118 -12.79 4.13 5.02
N TYR A 119 -12.46 4.59 3.81
CA TYR A 119 -12.45 3.77 2.60
C TYR A 119 -11.61 2.50 2.77
N VAL A 120 -10.34 2.64 3.16
CA VAL A 120 -9.45 1.47 3.36
C VAL A 120 -9.92 0.60 4.53
N ARG A 121 -10.54 1.18 5.56
CA ARG A 121 -11.09 0.38 6.66
C ARG A 121 -12.25 -0.50 6.25
N THR A 122 -13.11 0.02 5.38
CA THR A 122 -14.24 -0.70 4.82
C THR A 122 -13.81 -1.77 3.82
N HIS A 123 -12.87 -1.45 2.94
CA HIS A 123 -12.55 -2.29 1.77
C HIS A 123 -11.30 -3.17 1.92
N TYR A 124 -10.48 -2.96 2.96
CA TYR A 124 -9.25 -3.74 3.18
C TYR A 124 -9.16 -4.32 4.58
N SER A 125 -9.20 -3.49 5.63
CA SER A 125 -9.12 -3.96 7.00
C SER A 125 -9.63 -2.93 8.00
N PRO A 126 -10.53 -3.27 8.94
CA PRO A 126 -11.04 -2.32 9.94
C PRO A 126 -9.94 -1.75 10.86
N HIS A 127 -8.78 -2.42 10.92
CA HIS A 127 -7.61 -2.00 11.69
C HIS A 127 -6.55 -1.27 10.85
N ALA A 128 -6.85 -0.91 9.61
CA ALA A 128 -5.95 -0.12 8.78
C ALA A 128 -5.73 1.28 9.38
N VAL A 129 -4.51 1.80 9.23
CA VAL A 129 -4.07 3.09 9.76
C VAL A 129 -4.17 3.11 11.29
N GLU A 130 -3.07 2.75 11.95
CA GLU A 130 -3.04 2.41 13.37
C GLU A 130 -2.94 3.66 14.25
N THR A 131 -2.24 4.70 13.81
CA THR A 131 -1.90 5.84 14.66
C THR A 131 -2.58 7.15 14.24
N PRO A 132 -2.81 8.10 15.17
CA PRO A 132 -3.40 9.40 14.84
C PRO A 132 -2.57 10.20 13.83
N TRP A 133 -1.24 10.15 13.92
CA TRP A 133 -0.37 10.87 12.98
C TRP A 133 -0.34 10.22 11.60
N GLN A 134 -0.49 8.90 11.47
CA GLN A 134 -0.71 8.26 10.17
C GLN A 134 -2.00 8.77 9.51
N ARG A 135 -3.09 8.93 10.27
CA ARG A 135 -4.32 9.53 9.75
C ARG A 135 -4.11 10.98 9.30
N ARG A 136 -3.40 11.78 10.11
CA ARG A 136 -3.05 13.16 9.74
C ARG A 136 -2.18 13.20 8.48
N TYR A 137 -1.25 12.27 8.33
CA TYR A 137 -0.42 12.14 7.14
C TYR A 137 -1.27 11.88 5.88
N VAL A 138 -2.23 10.95 5.95
CA VAL A 138 -3.18 10.69 4.84
C VAL A 138 -3.98 11.94 4.50
N ARG A 139 -4.51 12.65 5.52
CA ARG A 139 -5.29 13.88 5.30
C ARG A 139 -4.49 15.00 4.64
N ALA A 140 -3.18 15.04 4.86
CA ALA A 140 -2.27 16.02 4.26
C ALA A 140 -1.70 15.55 2.91
N PHE A 141 -1.90 14.28 2.54
CA PHE A 141 -1.37 13.72 1.30
C PHE A 141 -2.10 14.33 0.10
N ARG A 142 -1.32 14.78 -0.89
CA ARG A 142 -1.84 15.42 -2.11
C ARG A 142 -1.53 14.54 -3.31
N ALA A 143 -2.52 14.38 -4.18
CA ALA A 143 -2.36 13.71 -5.47
C ALA A 143 -1.33 14.44 -6.34
#